data_AF-A0A6V7XHI8-F1
#
_entry.id   AF-A0A6V7XHI8-F1
#
_cell.length_a   1.000
_cell.length_b   1.000
_cell.length_c   1.000
_cell.angle_alpha   90.00
_cell.angle_beta   90.00
_cell.angle_gamma   90.00
#
_symmetry.space_group_name_H-M   'P 1'
#
loop_
_entity.id
_entity.type
_entity.pdbx_description
1 polymer ?
#
loop_
_entity_poly.entity_id
_entity_poly.type
_entity_poly.pdbx_seq_one_letter_code
_entity_poly.pdbx_strand_id
1 'polypeptide(L)'
;MMFTVESPIQTTLKYYDRKFLTDKFFNSTATYRLDSSVFMPYDVLTRITPTTPKEYIWDQKEVLATVKNKTKLAFQAISHCNSESGRDLISRKLQKLIGLEVVGVCYGRRGCNDECYNSNLGKIKFDLKRQRDI
;
A
#
# COMPACT_ATOMS: atom_id res chain seq x y z
N MET A 1 15.93 17.21 -11.29
CA MET A 1 14.80 16.89 -10.40
C MET A 1 14.55 15.39 -10.54
N MET A 2 14.50 14.66 -9.42
CA MET A 2 14.17 13.23 -9.42
C MET A 2 12.67 13.04 -9.13
N PHE A 3 11.99 12.32 -10.02
CA PHE A 3 10.57 12.01 -9.92
C PHE A 3 10.42 10.49 -9.88
N THR A 4 9.99 9.97 -8.73
CA THR A 4 9.75 8.53 -8.54
C THR A 4 8.56 8.33 -7.63
N VAL A 5 7.58 7.56 -8.09
CA VAL A 5 6.46 7.08 -7.27
C VAL A 5 6.72 5.70 -6.68
N GLU A 6 7.86 5.09 -7.02
CA GLU A 6 8.31 3.81 -6.49
C GLU A 6 9.18 3.97 -5.25
N SER A 7 9.28 2.89 -4.47
CA SER A 7 10.15 2.89 -3.30
C SER A 7 11.64 2.91 -3.73
N PRO A 8 12.54 3.58 -2.98
CA PRO A 8 13.94 3.69 -3.34
C PRO A 8 14.64 2.35 -3.57
N ILE A 9 14.22 1.32 -2.82
CA ILE A 9 14.79 -0.04 -2.91
C ILE A 9 14.29 -0.81 -4.15
N GLN A 10 13.09 -0.48 -4.65
CA GLN A 10 12.51 -1.08 -5.86
C GLN A 10 12.73 -0.24 -7.12
N THR A 11 13.41 0.90 -7.00
CA THR A 11 13.83 1.70 -8.15
C THR A 11 15.08 1.04 -8.76
N THR A 12 14.93 -0.17 -9.31
CA THR A 12 15.96 -0.94 -10.05
C THR A 12 16.17 -0.39 -11.45
N LEU A 13 16.18 0.93 -11.60
CA LEU A 13 16.65 1.55 -12.81
C LEU A 13 18.17 1.51 -12.75
N LYS A 14 18.79 0.79 -13.69
CA LYS A 14 20.26 0.67 -13.86
C LYS A 14 21.00 2.03 -13.87
N TYR A 15 20.26 3.12 -14.07
CA TYR A 15 20.69 4.52 -14.05
C TYR A 15 20.65 5.19 -12.66
N TYR A 16 20.15 4.50 -11.63
CA TYR A 16 20.06 4.96 -10.24
C TYR A 16 20.99 4.21 -9.29
N ASP A 17 22.11 3.71 -9.81
CA ASP A 17 23.21 3.23 -8.98
C ASP A 17 23.75 4.41 -8.14
N ARG A 18 23.74 4.25 -6.81
CA ARG A 18 24.23 5.26 -5.85
C ARG A 18 25.71 5.62 -6.03
N LYS A 19 26.48 4.81 -6.77
CA LYS A 19 27.83 5.17 -7.19
C LYS A 19 27.85 6.39 -8.13
N PHE A 20 26.81 6.57 -8.94
CA PHE A 20 26.68 7.69 -9.88
C PHE A 20 25.69 8.74 -9.38
N LEU A 21 24.57 8.31 -8.78
CA LEU A 21 23.59 9.18 -8.12
C LEU A 21 23.89 9.27 -6.62
N THR A 22 24.91 10.04 -6.28
CA THR A 22 25.20 10.40 -4.89
C THR A 22 24.06 11.22 -4.29
N ASP A 23 24.01 11.34 -2.96
CA ASP A 23 22.98 12.12 -2.25
C ASP A 23 22.95 13.62 -2.65
N LYS A 24 23.95 14.09 -3.41
CA LYS A 24 24.05 15.46 -3.96
C LYS A 24 23.74 15.56 -5.46
N PHE A 25 23.43 14.46 -6.13
CA PHE A 25 23.23 14.47 -7.58
C PHE A 25 21.98 15.27 -7.99
N PHE A 26 20.92 15.21 -7.18
CA PHE A 26 19.72 16.00 -7.39
C PHE A 26 19.58 17.07 -6.31
N ASN A 27 19.48 18.33 -6.75
CA ASN A 27 19.18 19.45 -5.87
C ASN A 27 17.72 19.47 -5.38
N SER A 28 16.82 18.73 -6.05
CA SER A 28 15.38 18.73 -5.72
C SER A 28 14.72 17.40 -6.08
N THR A 29 13.78 16.97 -5.22
CA THR A 29 13.03 15.71 -5.34
C THR A 29 11.53 15.97 -5.36
N ALA A 30 10.79 15.16 -6.11
CA ALA A 30 9.33 15.20 -6.17
C ALA A 30 8.76 13.80 -5.88
N THR A 31 8.26 13.56 -4.65
CA THR A 31 7.80 12.22 -4.20
C THR A 31 6.65 12.30 -3.20
N TYR A 32 6.08 11.15 -2.82
CA TYR A 32 5.07 11.04 -1.76
C TYR A 32 5.61 11.31 -0.35
N ARG A 33 6.93 11.42 -0.16
CA ARG A 33 7.50 11.66 1.15
C ARG A 33 7.37 13.13 1.54
N LEU A 34 7.05 13.38 2.82
CA LEU A 34 6.91 14.72 3.38
C LEU A 34 8.23 15.53 3.36
N ASP A 35 9.37 14.86 3.27
CA ASP A 35 10.71 15.48 3.21
C ASP A 35 11.20 15.77 1.78
N SER A 36 10.35 15.60 0.77
CA SER A 36 10.70 15.94 -0.62
C SER A 36 10.53 17.42 -0.92
N SER A 37 11.30 17.94 -1.89
CA SER A 37 11.23 19.35 -2.29
C SER A 37 9.88 19.73 -2.89
N VAL A 38 9.25 18.80 -3.60
CA VAL A 38 7.88 18.90 -4.13
C VAL A 38 7.08 17.71 -3.58
N PHE A 39 6.18 17.98 -2.65
CA PHE A 39 5.34 16.95 -2.04
C PHE A 39 4.23 16.50 -3.01
N MET A 40 4.22 15.22 -3.35
CA MET A 40 3.26 14.60 -4.26
C MET A 40 2.62 13.37 -3.61
N PRO A 41 1.67 13.54 -2.68
CA PRO A 41 0.97 12.42 -2.06
C PRO A 41 0.14 11.65 -3.08
N TYR A 42 -0.14 10.37 -2.78
CA TYR A 42 -1.06 9.58 -3.61
C TYR A 42 -2.49 10.13 -3.56
N ASP A 43 -2.95 10.54 -2.38
CA ASP A 43 -4.28 11.10 -2.14
C ASP A 43 -4.26 12.01 -0.91
N VAL A 44 -5.24 12.90 -0.79
CA VAL A 44 -5.35 13.86 0.32
C VAL A 44 -6.78 13.90 0.83
N LEU A 45 -6.95 13.67 2.13
CA LEU A 45 -8.23 13.88 2.80
C LEU A 45 -8.50 15.38 2.91
N THR A 46 -9.55 15.84 2.22
CA THR A 46 -9.98 17.23 2.26
C THR A 46 -11.30 17.36 3.03
N ARG A 47 -11.55 18.56 3.57
CA ARG A 47 -12.81 18.85 4.25
C ARG A 47 -13.94 18.91 3.23
N ILE A 48 -15.03 18.19 3.51
CA ILE A 48 -16.24 18.23 2.69
C ILE A 48 -16.82 19.66 2.73
N THR A 49 -17.01 20.26 1.56
CA THR A 49 -17.66 21.55 1.35
C THR A 49 -18.96 21.35 0.58
N PRO A 50 -19.88 22.36 0.55
CA PRO A 50 -21.10 22.26 -0.27
C PRO A 50 -20.85 22.09 -1.77
N THR A 51 -19.63 22.39 -2.23
CA THR A 51 -19.19 22.23 -3.62
C THR A 51 -18.56 20.87 -3.91
N THR A 52 -18.34 20.01 -2.90
CA THR A 52 -17.76 18.68 -3.10
C THR A 52 -18.75 17.79 -3.88
N PRO A 53 -18.35 17.21 -5.02
CA PRO A 53 -19.21 16.31 -5.78
C PRO A 53 -19.62 15.10 -4.93
N LYS A 54 -20.88 14.65 -5.07
CA LYS A 54 -21.44 13.54 -4.28
C LYS A 54 -20.65 12.24 -4.41
N GLU A 55 -20.02 12.00 -5.56
CA GLU A 55 -19.15 10.84 -5.80
C GLU A 55 -17.92 10.75 -4.88
N TYR A 56 -17.49 11.86 -4.29
CA TYR A 56 -16.38 11.90 -3.31
C TYR A 56 -16.87 11.87 -1.86
N ILE A 57 -18.18 11.84 -1.62
CA ILE A 57 -18.78 11.83 -0.30
C ILE A 57 -19.32 10.44 -0.03
N TRP A 58 -18.76 9.75 0.96
CA TRP A 58 -19.31 8.47 1.42
C TRP A 58 -20.46 8.69 2.39
N ASP A 59 -21.63 8.15 2.07
CA ASP A 59 -22.78 8.22 2.98
C ASP A 59 -22.53 7.35 4.22
N GLN A 60 -22.77 7.91 5.40
CA GLN A 60 -22.49 7.22 6.64
C GLN A 60 -23.32 5.94 6.79
N LYS A 61 -24.57 5.91 6.30
CA LYS A 61 -25.41 4.71 6.39
C LYS A 61 -24.90 3.62 5.46
N GLU A 62 -24.48 3.97 4.26
CA GLU A 62 -23.85 3.06 3.31
C GLU A 62 -22.54 2.46 3.87
N VAL A 63 -21.69 3.31 4.44
CA VAL A 63 -20.44 2.86 5.07
C VAL A 63 -20.72 1.91 6.23
N LEU A 64 -21.66 2.26 7.12
CA LEU A 64 -22.02 1.41 8.26
C LEU A 64 -22.63 0.07 7.82
N ALA A 65 -23.49 0.08 6.80
CA ALA A 65 -24.07 -1.14 6.22
C ALA A 65 -22.98 -2.05 5.64
N THR A 66 -22.00 -1.47 4.94
CA THR A 66 -20.88 -2.20 4.34
C THR A 66 -19.95 -2.77 5.41
N VAL A 67 -19.62 -1.99 6.45
CA VAL A 67 -18.72 -2.40 7.53
C VAL A 67 -19.34 -3.46 8.42
N LYS A 68 -20.66 -3.42 8.64
CA LYS A 68 -21.38 -4.40 9.47
C LYS A 68 -21.22 -5.84 8.98
N ASN A 69 -21.13 -6.04 7.67
CA ASN A 69 -21.01 -7.36 7.05
C ASN A 69 -19.55 -7.88 7.00
N LYS A 70 -18.56 -7.04 7.33
CA LYS A 70 -17.14 -7.40 7.31
C LYS A 70 -16.74 -8.03 8.64
N THR A 71 -16.40 -9.33 8.59
CA THR A 71 -16.11 -10.17 9.75
C THR A 71 -14.63 -10.20 10.14
N LYS A 72 -13.72 -10.01 9.17
CA LYS A 72 -12.27 -10.06 9.37
C LYS A 72 -11.69 -8.64 9.51
N LEU A 73 -10.68 -8.48 10.35
CA LEU A 73 -10.08 -7.17 10.60
C LEU A 73 -9.22 -6.73 9.42
N ALA A 74 -8.14 -7.47 9.15
CA ALA A 74 -7.18 -7.09 8.13
C ALA A 74 -6.77 -8.30 7.28
N PHE A 75 -6.41 -8.04 6.04
CA PHE A 75 -5.91 -9.05 5.12
C PHE A 75 -4.75 -8.50 4.29
N GLN A 76 -3.84 -9.40 3.92
CA GLN A 76 -2.69 -9.08 3.09
C GLN A 76 -2.35 -10.25 2.16
N ALA A 77 -2.31 -9.96 0.86
CA ALA A 77 -1.85 -10.92 -0.16
C ALA A 77 -0.38 -10.62 -0.53
N ILE A 78 0.50 -11.61 -0.33
CA ILE A 78 1.94 -11.48 -0.56
C ILE A 78 2.40 -12.49 -1.61
N SER A 79 2.88 -12.00 -2.75
CA SER A 79 3.44 -12.84 -3.83
C SER A 79 4.97 -12.84 -3.88
N HIS A 80 5.62 -11.79 -3.33
CA HIS A 80 7.07 -11.62 -3.34
C HIS A 80 7.63 -11.80 -1.93
N CYS A 81 8.53 -12.77 -1.78
CA CYS A 81 9.08 -13.22 -0.49
C CYS A 81 10.48 -12.67 -0.28
N ASN A 82 10.87 -12.54 0.99
CA ASN A 82 12.17 -12.02 1.40
C ASN A 82 12.40 -10.60 0.85
N SER A 83 11.35 -9.77 0.87
CA SER A 83 11.48 -8.39 0.41
C SER A 83 12.55 -7.67 1.23
N GLU A 84 13.48 -7.00 0.55
CA GLU A 84 14.57 -6.23 1.17
C GLU A 84 14.06 -5.15 2.15
N SER A 85 12.82 -4.69 1.94
CA SER A 85 12.12 -3.77 2.86
C SER A 85 11.86 -4.36 4.25
N GLY A 86 12.03 -5.68 4.44
CA GLY A 86 11.66 -6.38 5.67
C GLY A 86 10.14 -6.51 5.86
N ARG A 87 9.34 -6.21 4.83
CA ARG A 87 7.86 -6.28 4.85
C ARG A 87 7.34 -7.60 5.44
N ASP A 88 7.96 -8.72 5.07
CA ASP A 88 7.56 -10.04 5.57
C ASP A 88 7.71 -10.18 7.09
N LEU A 89 8.76 -9.60 7.67
CA LEU A 89 8.99 -9.62 9.12
C LEU A 89 7.94 -8.77 9.84
N ILE A 90 7.57 -7.62 9.26
CA ILE A 90 6.52 -6.74 9.79
C ILE A 90 5.18 -7.48 9.74
N SER A 91 4.81 -8.07 8.61
CA SER A 91 3.58 -8.85 8.46
C SER A 91 3.48 -10.00 9.48
N ARG A 92 4.58 -10.74 9.71
CA ARG A 92 4.64 -11.81 10.71
C ARG A 92 4.47 -11.30 12.14
N LYS A 93 5.08 -10.16 12.49
CA LYS A 93 4.90 -9.54 13.82
C LYS A 93 3.47 -9.01 13.97
N LEU A 94 2.94 -8.35 12.95
CA LEU A 94 1.61 -7.77 12.95
C LEU A 94 0.52 -8.85 13.08
N GLN A 95 0.70 -9.99 12.42
CA GLN A 95 -0.19 -11.15 12.55
C GLN A 95 -0.30 -11.71 13.97
N LYS A 96 0.72 -11.52 14.82
CA LYS A 96 0.67 -11.93 16.23
C LYS A 96 -0.07 -10.94 17.11
N LEU A 97 -0.14 -9.68 16.70
CA LEU A 97 -0.71 -8.57 17.49
C LEU A 97 -2.17 -8.29 17.11
N ILE A 98 -2.55 -8.50 15.85
CA ILE A 98 -3.89 -8.24 15.34
C ILE A 98 -4.38 -9.42 14.49
N GLY A 99 -5.70 -9.50 14.29
CA GLY A 99 -6.35 -10.49 13.42
C GLY A 99 -6.07 -10.22 11.93
N LEU A 100 -4.81 -10.41 11.51
CA LEU A 100 -4.34 -10.24 10.15
C LEU A 100 -4.27 -11.60 9.43
N GLU A 101 -5.06 -11.73 8.38
CA GLU A 101 -5.01 -12.87 7.49
C GLU A 101 -4.01 -12.64 6.37
N VAL A 102 -2.92 -13.40 6.39
CA VAL A 102 -1.90 -13.35 5.33
C VAL A 102 -2.09 -14.55 4.41
N VAL A 103 -2.13 -14.30 3.10
CA VAL A 103 -2.17 -15.32 2.07
C VAL A 103 -1.06 -15.10 1.06
N GLY A 104 -0.54 -16.18 0.49
CA GLY A 104 0.56 -16.08 -0.44
C GLY A 104 1.50 -17.27 -0.39
N VAL A 105 2.30 -17.37 -1.47
CA VAL A 105 3.32 -18.41 -1.63
C VAL A 105 4.34 -18.36 -0.48
N CYS A 106 4.64 -17.15 0.01
CA CYS A 106 5.59 -16.91 1.10
C CYS A 106 5.15 -17.47 2.48
N TYR A 107 3.89 -17.90 2.59
CA TYR A 107 3.28 -18.38 3.84
C TYR A 107 2.72 -19.81 3.70
N GLY A 108 3.23 -20.58 2.73
CA GLY A 108 2.90 -22.01 2.55
C GLY A 108 1.48 -22.26 2.03
N ARG A 109 0.77 -21.22 1.58
CA ARG A 109 -0.54 -21.32 0.92
C ARG A 109 -0.36 -21.22 -0.59
N ARG A 110 -1.32 -21.76 -1.36
CA ARG A 110 -1.38 -21.49 -2.81
C ARG A 110 -1.41 -19.98 -3.04
N GLY A 111 -0.81 -19.54 -4.16
CA GLY A 111 -0.88 -18.14 -4.58
C GLY A 111 -2.33 -17.65 -4.61
N CYS A 112 -2.56 -16.41 -4.20
CA CYS A 112 -3.90 -15.80 -4.23
C CYS A 112 -4.11 -15.16 -5.60
N ASN A 113 -4.95 -15.80 -6.42
CA ASN A 113 -5.45 -15.25 -7.68
C ASN A 113 -6.52 -14.17 -7.42
N ASP A 114 -7.02 -13.54 -8.48
CA ASP A 114 -8.00 -12.45 -8.36
C ASP A 114 -9.30 -12.89 -7.68
N GLU A 115 -9.72 -14.13 -7.90
CA GLU A 115 -10.91 -14.71 -7.24
C GLU A 115 -10.71 -14.87 -5.73
N CYS A 116 -9.55 -15.41 -5.31
CA CYS A 116 -9.14 -15.46 -3.91
C CYS A 116 -9.11 -14.05 -3.29
N TYR A 117 -8.57 -13.06 -4.00
CA TYR A 117 -8.47 -11.70 -3.49
C TYR A 117 -9.85 -11.05 -3.33
N ASN A 118 -10.68 -11.09 -4.37
CA ASN A 118 -12.02 -10.51 -4.37
C ASN A 118 -12.95 -11.15 -3.34
N SER A 119 -12.86 -12.48 -3.14
CA SER A 119 -13.64 -13.18 -2.11
C SER A 119 -13.27 -12.79 -0.67
N ASN A 120 -12.02 -12.37 -0.44
CA ASN A 120 -11.58 -11.86 0.87
C ASN A 120 -11.90 -10.38 1.06
N LEU A 121 -11.84 -9.55 0.01
CA LEU A 121 -12.19 -8.12 0.06
C LEU A 121 -13.59 -7.87 0.64
N GLY A 122 -14.57 -8.72 0.30
CA GLY A 122 -15.93 -8.63 0.83
C GLY A 122 -16.03 -8.84 2.34
N LYS A 123 -15.06 -9.54 2.95
CA LYS A 123 -15.10 -9.97 4.35
C LYS A 123 -14.23 -9.14 5.28
N ILE A 124 -13.25 -8.40 4.75
CA ILE A 124 -12.19 -7.72 5.52
C ILE A 124 -12.51 -6.24 5.72
N LYS A 125 -12.11 -5.65 6.84
CA LYS A 125 -12.23 -4.21 7.09
C LYS A 125 -11.08 -3.42 6.48
N PHE A 126 -9.86 -3.95 6.58
CA PHE A 126 -8.65 -3.31 6.09
C PHE A 126 -7.91 -4.22 5.11
N ASP A 127 -7.62 -3.70 3.93
CA ASP A 127 -6.71 -4.33 2.99
C ASP A 127 -5.33 -3.65 3.10
N LEU A 128 -4.32 -4.42 3.50
CA LEU A 128 -2.94 -3.93 3.50
C LEU A 128 -2.42 -4.08 2.06
N LYS A 129 -2.41 -2.96 1.35
CA LYS A 129 -2.10 -2.87 -0.08
C LYS A 129 -0.89 -3.73 -0.46
N ARG A 130 -1.12 -4.53 -1.50
CA ARG A 130 -0.12 -5.24 -2.29
C ARG A 130 0.76 -4.21 -3.00
N GLN A 131 2.04 -4.10 -2.62
CA GLN A 131 3.02 -3.48 -3.51
C GLN A 131 3.20 -4.44 -4.68
N ARG A 132 2.75 -4.05 -5.87
CA ARG A 132 3.07 -4.77 -7.11
C ARG A 132 4.54 -4.52 -7.34
N ASP A 133 5.37 -5.41 -6.81
CA ASP A 133 6.74 -5.56 -7.27
C ASP A 133 6.59 -6.14 -8.70
N ILE A 134 6.64 -5.29 -9.73
CA ILE A 134 6.55 -5.63 -11.16
C ILE A 134 7.81 -6.39 -11.57
#